data_AF-A0A8R1HKZ5-F1
#
_entry.id   AF-A0A8R1HKZ5-F1
#
_cell.length_a   1.000
_cell.length_b   1.000
_cell.length_c   1.000
_cell.angle_alpha   90.00
_cell.angle_beta   90.00
_cell.angle_gamma   90.00
#
_symmetry.space_group_name_H-M   'P 1'
#
loop_
_entity.id
_entity.type
_entity.pdbx_description
1 polymer ?
#
loop_
_entity_poly.entity_id
_entity_poly.type
_entity_poly.pdbx_seq_one_letter_code
_entity_poly.pdbx_strand_id
1 'polypeptide(L)'
;MQRAVDLLEPAAYLQIDIALDHISDVICANLHHENIIKIFRLSLLYHIPLAFRVWRYMVRQFQTLFITNAYVTLREHELISLLTDKHLNLRSEDEKTVIVNWIKHNSPLDSDRIVQFAHRNFARKSHPDGATYEVIRTRQPASAVVSFDQGRSTMKCERRSS
;
A
#
# COMPACT_ATOMS: atom_id res chain seq x y z
N MET A 1 22.27 -4.61 -8.73
CA MET A 1 21.48 -3.86 -7.74
C MET A 1 22.33 -3.27 -6.62
N GLN A 2 23.06 -4.06 -5.82
CA GLN A 2 23.79 -3.57 -4.64
C GLN A 2 24.67 -2.34 -4.90
N ARG A 3 25.49 -2.37 -5.95
CA ARG A 3 26.33 -1.24 -6.36
C ARG A 3 25.56 0.07 -6.57
N ALA A 4 24.34 0.02 -7.11
CA ALA A 4 23.53 1.21 -7.33
C ALA A 4 23.01 1.77 -6.00
N VAL A 5 22.66 0.90 -5.05
CA VAL A 5 22.26 1.29 -3.69
C VAL A 5 23.44 1.94 -2.96
N ASP A 6 24.63 1.35 -3.07
CA ASP A 6 25.85 1.88 -2.44
C ASP A 6 26.25 3.26 -3.00
N LEU A 7 25.92 3.54 -4.26
CA LEU A 7 26.20 4.82 -4.91
C LEU A 7 25.15 5.91 -4.62
N LEU A 8 23.99 5.56 -4.06
CA LEU A 8 22.90 6.50 -3.87
C LEU A 8 23.23 7.59 -2.84
N GLU A 9 23.81 7.20 -1.70
CA GLU A 9 24.26 8.14 -0.67
C GLU A 9 25.34 9.12 -1.16
N PRO A 10 26.48 8.67 -1.73
CA PRO A 10 27.50 9.59 -2.19
C PRO A 10 27.02 10.47 -3.35
N ALA A 11 26.19 9.94 -4.27
CA ALA A 11 25.61 10.76 -5.33
C ALA A 11 24.66 11.84 -4.80
N ALA A 12 23.87 11.52 -3.76
CA ALA A 12 23.00 12.48 -3.08
C ALA A 12 23.80 13.55 -2.33
N TYR A 13 24.85 13.13 -1.62
CA TYR A 13 25.73 14.03 -0.89
C TYR A 13 26.43 15.03 -1.82
N LEU A 14 26.91 14.57 -2.98
CA LEU A 14 27.56 15.39 -4.00
C LEU A 14 26.58 16.14 -4.90
N GLN A 15 25.27 15.95 -4.73
CA GLN A 15 24.20 16.59 -5.53
C GLN A 15 24.36 16.38 -7.05
N ILE A 16 24.71 15.16 -7.45
CA ILE A 16 24.88 14.81 -8.87
C ILE A 16 23.54 14.28 -9.41
N ASP A 17 22.65 15.18 -9.79
CA ASP A 17 21.27 14.85 -10.19
C ASP A 17 21.20 13.80 -11.32
N ILE A 18 22.05 13.95 -12.35
CA ILE A 18 22.10 12.99 -13.48
C ILE A 18 22.45 11.58 -12.99
N ALA A 19 23.37 11.47 -12.03
CA ALA A 19 23.72 10.18 -11.45
C ALA A 19 22.58 9.63 -10.60
N LEU A 20 21.91 10.47 -9.81
CA LEU A 20 20.75 10.09 -9.00
C LEU A 20 19.60 9.54 -9.85
N ASP A 21 19.32 10.14 -11.00
CA ASP A 21 18.30 9.65 -11.93
C ASP A 21 18.66 8.27 -12.49
N HIS A 22 19.90 8.10 -12.98
CA HIS A 22 20.37 6.81 -13.49
C HIS A 22 20.40 5.72 -12.40
N ILE A 23 20.86 6.05 -11.20
CA ILE A 23 20.84 5.14 -10.05
C ILE A 23 19.40 4.74 -9.73
N SER A 24 18.48 5.71 -9.72
CA SER A 24 17.06 5.49 -9.46
C SER A 24 16.42 4.55 -10.47
N ASP A 25 16.74 4.71 -11.76
CA ASP A 25 16.25 3.81 -12.82
C ASP A 25 16.76 2.37 -12.64
N VAL A 26 18.05 2.21 -12.35
CA VAL A 26 18.64 0.89 -12.08
C VAL A 26 18.01 0.25 -10.84
N ILE A 27 17.79 1.01 -9.78
CA ILE A 27 17.13 0.51 -8.56
C ILE A 27 15.69 0.09 -8.90
N CYS A 28 14.91 0.95 -9.56
CA CYS A 28 13.52 0.67 -9.92
C CYS A 28 13.38 -0.58 -10.80
N ALA A 29 14.29 -0.80 -11.75
CA ALA A 29 14.29 -1.97 -12.62
C ALA A 29 14.55 -3.29 -11.87
N ASN A 30 15.11 -3.23 -10.66
CA ASN A 30 15.50 -4.40 -9.86
C ASN A 30 14.75 -4.49 -8.51
N LEU A 31 13.65 -3.76 -8.34
CA LEU A 31 12.84 -3.80 -7.11
C LEU A 31 12.15 -5.16 -6.95
N HIS A 32 12.33 -5.75 -5.77
CA HIS A 32 11.74 -7.04 -5.40
C HIS A 32 11.02 -6.93 -4.04
N HIS A 33 10.03 -7.79 -3.79
CA HIS A 33 9.22 -7.71 -2.57
C HIS A 33 10.03 -7.83 -1.27
N GLU A 34 11.17 -8.52 -1.31
CA GLU A 34 12.08 -8.69 -0.17
C GLU A 34 12.91 -7.44 0.16
N ASN A 35 13.22 -6.60 -0.83
CA ASN A 35 14.12 -5.46 -0.68
C ASN A 35 13.41 -4.10 -0.74
N ILE A 36 12.18 -4.06 -1.26
CA ILE A 36 11.44 -2.84 -1.55
C ILE A 36 11.26 -1.92 -0.33
N ILE A 37 11.02 -2.49 0.86
CA ILE A 37 10.84 -1.72 2.10
C ILE A 37 12.16 -1.08 2.55
N LYS A 38 13.28 -1.81 2.43
CA LYS A 38 14.61 -1.28 2.75
C LYS A 38 14.97 -0.15 1.78
N ILE A 39 14.73 -0.35 0.49
CA ILE A 39 14.98 0.67 -0.54
C ILE A 39 14.09 1.89 -0.34
N PHE A 40 12.81 1.72 0.00
CA PHE A 40 11.90 2.82 0.31
C PHE A 40 12.45 3.70 1.44
N ARG A 41 12.84 3.11 2.56
CA ARG A 41 13.42 3.84 3.70
C ARG A 41 14.73 4.54 3.34
N LEU A 42 15.59 3.89 2.57
CA LEU A 42 16.86 4.45 2.14
C LEU A 42 16.64 5.63 1.18
N SER A 43 15.70 5.52 0.26
CA SER A 43 15.36 6.61 -0.65
C SER A 43 14.65 7.78 0.04
N LEU A 44 13.91 7.55 1.13
CA LEU A 44 13.41 8.65 1.97
C LEU A 44 14.54 9.50 2.59
N LEU A 45 15.71 8.91 2.84
CA LEU A 45 16.87 9.61 3.41
C LEU A 45 17.65 10.38 2.35
N TYR A 46 17.88 9.77 1.19
CA TYR A 46 18.85 10.30 0.22
C TYR A 46 18.22 10.92 -1.03
N HIS A 47 17.04 10.46 -1.46
CA HIS A 47 16.45 10.92 -2.71
C HIS A 47 14.92 10.73 -2.77
N ILE A 48 14.19 11.79 -2.41
CA ILE A 48 12.72 11.82 -2.35
C ILE A 48 12.03 11.40 -3.67
N PRO A 49 12.50 11.79 -4.88
CA PRO A 49 11.88 11.32 -6.12
C PRO A 49 11.87 9.80 -6.26
N LEU A 50 12.96 9.12 -5.88
CA LEU A 50 13.02 7.66 -5.85
C LEU A 50 12.07 7.08 -4.80
N ALA A 51 11.97 7.68 -3.61
CA ALA A 51 11.05 7.22 -2.58
C ALA A 51 9.60 7.21 -3.09
N PHE A 52 9.20 8.24 -3.85
CA PHE A 52 7.88 8.31 -4.48
C PHE A 52 7.66 7.21 -5.52
N ARG A 53 8.68 6.90 -6.33
CA ARG A 53 8.63 5.81 -7.32
C ARG A 53 8.50 4.45 -6.62
N VAL A 54 9.29 4.23 -5.57
CA VAL A 54 9.26 2.98 -4.79
C VAL A 54 7.93 2.83 -4.06
N TRP A 55 7.37 3.91 -3.49
CA TRP A 55 6.04 3.90 -2.87
C TRP A 55 4.96 3.46 -3.85
N ARG A 56 4.91 4.05 -5.05
CA ARG A 56 3.95 3.66 -6.09
C ARG A 56 4.12 2.19 -6.49
N TYR A 57 5.35 1.69 -6.54
CA TYR A 57 5.62 0.29 -6.81
C TYR A 57 5.13 -0.62 -5.67
N MET A 58 5.36 -0.24 -4.40
CA MET A 58 4.84 -0.96 -3.23
C MET A 58 3.33 -1.06 -3.24
N VAL A 59 2.62 0.04 -3.50
CA VAL A 59 1.15 0.07 -3.56
C VAL A 59 0.62 -0.86 -4.65
N ARG A 60 1.25 -0.87 -5.83
CA ARG A 60 0.89 -1.77 -6.95
C ARG A 60 1.17 -3.24 -6.64
N GLN A 61 2.28 -3.53 -5.97
CA GLN A 61 2.74 -4.88 -5.64
C GLN A 61 2.30 -5.34 -4.25
N PHE A 62 1.35 -4.66 -3.62
CA PHE A 62 0.97 -4.97 -2.24
C PHE A 62 0.39 -6.38 -2.09
N GLN A 63 -0.29 -6.90 -3.11
CA GLN A 63 -0.76 -8.29 -3.11
C GLN A 63 0.40 -9.29 -2.94
N THR A 64 1.52 -9.06 -3.63
CA THR A 64 2.74 -9.87 -3.47
C THR A 64 3.32 -9.73 -2.07
N LEU A 65 3.34 -8.50 -1.52
CA LEU A 65 3.79 -8.26 -0.14
C LEU A 65 2.91 -8.98 0.88
N PHE A 66 1.58 -9.00 0.65
CA PHE A 66 0.60 -9.68 1.47
C PHE A 66 0.83 -11.20 1.49
N ILE A 67 0.94 -11.83 0.32
CA ILE A 67 1.17 -13.27 0.18
C ILE A 67 2.49 -13.71 0.85
N THR A 68 3.54 -12.92 0.69
CA THR A 68 4.87 -13.22 1.25
C THR A 68 5.03 -12.78 2.70
N ASN A 69 4.00 -12.18 3.30
CA ASN A 69 4.06 -11.53 4.61
C ASN A 69 5.17 -10.47 4.77
N ALA A 70 5.80 -10.00 3.69
CA ALA A 70 6.90 -9.03 3.77
C ALA A 70 6.47 -7.68 4.39
N TYR A 71 5.18 -7.34 4.29
CA TYR A 71 4.59 -6.13 4.87
C TYR A 71 4.68 -6.07 6.41
N VAL A 72 4.89 -7.19 7.11
CA VAL A 72 5.01 -7.20 8.58
C VAL A 72 6.22 -6.41 9.08
N THR A 73 7.20 -6.20 8.21
CA THR A 73 8.44 -5.44 8.50
C THR A 73 8.25 -3.92 8.39
N LEU A 74 7.09 -3.45 7.90
CA LEU A 74 6.74 -2.03 7.88
C LEU A 74 6.58 -1.49 9.30
N ARG A 75 6.96 -0.23 9.50
CA ARG A 75 6.64 0.51 10.73
C ARG A 75 5.15 0.86 10.72
N GLU A 76 4.61 1.12 11.89
CA GLU A 76 3.19 1.42 12.08
C GLU A 76 2.68 2.53 11.14
N HIS A 77 3.40 3.66 11.08
CA HIS A 77 3.02 4.79 10.22
C HIS A 77 3.14 4.50 8.72
N GLU A 78 4.10 3.66 8.31
CA GLU A 78 4.28 3.25 6.91
C GLU A 78 3.10 2.36 6.48
N LEU A 79 2.71 1.41 7.35
CA LEU A 79 1.57 0.55 7.10
C LEU A 79 0.26 1.35 7.07
N ILE A 80 0.02 2.24 8.04
CA ILE A 80 -1.17 3.11 8.04
C ILE A 80 -1.23 3.92 6.74
N SER A 81 -0.12 4.56 6.35
CA SER A 81 -0.03 5.36 5.12
C SER A 81 -0.39 4.52 3.89
N LEU A 82 0.08 3.26 3.85
CA LEU A 82 -0.19 2.33 2.76
C LEU A 82 -1.67 1.93 2.74
N LEU A 83 -2.24 1.60 3.90
CA LEU A 83 -3.67 1.25 4.02
C LEU A 83 -4.61 2.42 3.69
N THR A 84 -4.16 3.66 3.88
CA THR A 84 -4.91 4.87 3.47
C THR A 84 -4.73 5.24 2.00
N ASP A 85 -3.80 4.61 1.28
CA ASP A 85 -3.55 4.94 -0.12
C ASP A 85 -4.76 4.56 -0.99
N LYS A 86 -5.26 5.54 -1.75
CA LYS A 86 -6.44 5.41 -2.61
C LYS A 86 -6.26 4.41 -3.76
N HIS A 87 -5.01 4.13 -4.14
CA HIS A 87 -4.66 3.22 -5.22
C HIS A 87 -4.34 1.81 -4.74
N LEU A 88 -4.38 1.57 -3.41
CA LEU A 88 -4.13 0.25 -2.87
C LEU A 88 -5.30 -0.69 -3.21
N ASN A 89 -5.01 -1.72 -3.99
CA ASN A 89 -5.97 -2.75 -4.36
C ASN A 89 -6.01 -3.88 -3.31
N LEU A 90 -6.81 -3.68 -2.27
CA LEU A 90 -7.00 -4.63 -1.18
C LEU A 90 -8.49 -4.73 -0.85
N ARG A 91 -8.99 -5.94 -0.63
CA ARG A 91 -10.37 -6.15 -0.17
C ARG A 91 -10.49 -5.79 1.31
N SER A 92 -11.68 -5.40 1.74
CA SER A 92 -11.93 -5.05 3.15
C SER A 92 -11.67 -6.22 4.11
N GLU A 93 -11.97 -7.45 3.69
CA GLU A 93 -11.67 -8.68 4.43
C GLU A 93 -10.16 -8.90 4.65
N ASP A 94 -9.37 -8.67 3.60
CA ASP A 94 -7.92 -8.79 3.64
C ASP A 94 -7.29 -7.66 4.47
N GLU A 95 -7.86 -6.45 4.44
CA GLU A 95 -7.38 -5.30 5.22
C GLU A 95 -7.40 -5.60 6.73
N LYS A 96 -8.47 -6.25 7.21
CA LYS A 96 -8.55 -6.68 8.61
C LYS A 96 -7.49 -7.73 8.93
N THR A 97 -7.29 -8.69 8.03
CA THR A 97 -6.27 -9.75 8.18
C THR A 97 -4.86 -9.16 8.23
N VAL A 98 -4.56 -8.19 7.35
CA VAL A 98 -3.29 -7.46 7.34
C VAL A 98 -2.99 -6.84 8.69
N ILE A 99 -3.95 -6.07 9.23
CA ILE A 99 -3.75 -5.35 10.49
C ILE A 99 -3.59 -6.31 11.66
N VAL A 100 -4.46 -7.32 11.78
CA VAL A 100 -4.38 -8.31 12.86
C VAL A 100 -3.06 -9.08 12.80
N ASN A 101 -2.62 -9.47 11.60
CA ASN A 101 -1.35 -10.18 11.44
C ASN A 101 -0.15 -9.27 11.77
N TRP A 102 -0.20 -8.00 11.37
CA TRP A 102 0.86 -7.03 11.70
C TRP A 102 0.97 -6.81 13.21
N ILE A 103 -0.15 -6.65 13.93
CA ILE A 103 -0.20 -6.50 15.40
C ILE A 103 0.26 -7.77 16.11
N LYS A 104 0.00 -8.96 15.56
CA LYS A 104 0.53 -10.20 16.14
C LYS A 104 2.05 -10.30 16.01
N HIS A 105 2.61 -9.77 14.92
CA HIS A 105 4.03 -9.84 14.64
C HIS A 105 4.83 -8.72 15.30
N ASN A 106 4.23 -7.53 15.47
CA ASN A 106 4.85 -6.36 16.08
C ASN A 106 4.28 -6.16 17.50
N SER A 107 5.14 -5.86 18.48
CA SER A 107 4.74 -5.77 19.89
C SER A 107 3.49 -4.89 20.10
N PRO A 108 2.54 -5.31 20.96
CA PRO A 108 1.32 -4.53 21.21
C PRO A 108 1.60 -3.12 21.75
N LEU A 109 2.77 -2.90 22.37
CA LEU A 109 3.19 -1.59 22.90
C LEU A 109 3.42 -0.53 21.80
N ASP A 110 3.71 -0.94 20.56
CA ASP A 110 3.99 -0.05 19.43
C ASP A 110 2.80 0.07 18.46
N SER A 111 1.60 -0.37 18.88
CA SER A 111 0.45 -0.59 17.98
C SER A 111 -0.77 0.30 18.24
N ASP A 112 -0.66 1.30 19.13
CA ASP A 112 -1.79 2.13 19.55
C ASP A 112 -2.49 2.84 18.38
N ARG A 113 -1.74 3.35 17.39
CA ARG A 113 -2.34 4.10 16.28
C ARG A 113 -2.98 3.16 15.26
N ILE A 114 -2.41 1.98 15.02
CA ILE A 114 -2.99 1.01 14.10
C ILE A 114 -4.21 0.32 14.71
N VAL A 115 -4.24 0.15 16.03
CA VAL A 115 -5.42 -0.31 16.78
C VAL A 115 -6.52 0.76 16.73
N GLN A 116 -6.21 2.04 17.00
CA GLN A 116 -7.17 3.14 16.84
C GLN A 116 -7.69 3.25 15.40
N PHE A 117 -6.79 3.09 14.42
CA PHE A 117 -7.15 3.04 13.01
C PHE A 117 -8.10 1.88 12.73
N ALA A 118 -7.83 0.69 13.25
CA ALA A 118 -8.70 -0.47 13.10
C ALA A 118 -10.07 -0.22 13.73
N HIS A 119 -10.12 0.31 14.96
CA HIS A 119 -11.39 0.66 15.60
C HIS A 119 -12.18 1.70 14.80
N ARG A 120 -11.53 2.75 14.29
CA ARG A 120 -12.22 3.79 13.51
C ARG A 120 -12.78 3.28 12.18
N ASN A 121 -12.09 2.32 11.55
CA ASN A 121 -12.43 1.86 10.20
C ASN A 121 -13.24 0.56 10.17
N PHE A 122 -13.12 -0.28 11.19
CA PHE A 122 -13.87 -1.55 11.30
C PHE A 122 -14.89 -1.56 12.42
N ALA A 123 -15.06 -0.47 13.20
CA ALA A 123 -16.23 -0.34 14.06
C ALA A 123 -17.48 -0.38 13.19
N ARG A 124 -18.23 -1.48 13.32
CA ARG A 124 -19.57 -1.63 12.76
C ARG A 124 -20.41 -0.49 13.35
N LYS A 125 -20.82 0.47 12.53
CA LYS A 125 -21.88 1.39 12.94
C LYS A 125 -23.17 0.58 12.94
N SER A 126 -23.76 0.38 14.10
CA SER A 126 -25.14 -0.07 14.22
C SER A 126 -26.04 1.03 13.67
N HIS A 127 -26.67 0.76 12.52
CA HIS A 127 -27.77 1.59 12.04
C HIS A 127 -28.99 1.32 12.95
N PRO A 128 -29.87 2.31 13.22
CA PRO A 128 -31.11 2.11 13.98
C PRO A 128 -32.03 0.96 13.48
N ASP A 129 -31.82 0.44 12.27
CA ASP A 129 -32.61 -0.66 11.68
C ASP A 129 -32.01 -2.07 11.90
N GLY A 130 -30.99 -2.22 12.75
CA GLY A 130 -30.40 -3.53 13.08
C GLY A 130 -29.49 -4.13 12.00
N ALA A 131 -29.39 -3.51 10.83
CA ALA A 131 -28.42 -3.88 9.80
C ALA A 131 -27.00 -3.39 10.17
N THR A 132 -26.02 -4.31 10.09
CA THR A 132 -24.60 -4.00 10.25
C THR A 132 -23.97 -3.76 8.89
N TYR A 133 -23.50 -2.54 8.65
CA TYR A 133 -22.76 -2.21 7.44
C TYR A 133 -21.27 -2.10 7.77
N GLU A 134 -20.42 -2.75 6.97
CA GLU A 134 -18.99 -2.50 7.00
C GLU A 134 -18.70 -1.14 6.37
N VAL A 135 -17.80 -0.37 6.97
CA VAL A 135 -17.34 0.91 6.40
C VAL A 135 -16.44 0.59 5.21
N ILE A 136 -17.04 0.41 4.03
CA ILE A 136 -16.31 0.21 2.79
C ILE A 136 -15.69 1.55 2.39
N ARG A 137 -14.37 1.68 2.52
CA ARG A 137 -13.65 2.82 1.96
C ARG A 137 -13.82 2.83 0.45
N THR A 138 -14.23 3.97 -0.11
CA THR A 138 -14.28 4.20 -1.56
C THR A 138 -12.87 4.26 -2.14
N ARG A 139 -12.26 3.10 -2.38
CA ARG A 139 -11.02 2.96 -3.15
C ARG A 139 -11.37 3.01 -4.64
N GLN A 140 -10.48 3.57 -5.46
CA GLN A 140 -10.69 3.56 -6.90
C GLN A 140 -10.39 2.15 -7.45
N PRO A 141 -11.35 1.46 -8.08
CA PRO A 141 -11.08 0.18 -8.70
C PRO A 141 -10.11 0.34 -9.88
N ALA A 142 -9.12 -0.55 -9.98
CA ALA A 142 -8.11 -0.51 -11.04
C ALA A 142 -8.68 -0.82 -12.44
N SER A 143 -9.84 -1.47 -12.52
CA SER A 143 -10.57 -1.73 -13.76
C SER A 143 -12.08 -1.58 -13.54
N ALA A 144 -12.74 -0.77 -14.36
CA ALA A 144 -14.19 -0.73 -14.47
C ALA A 144 -14.59 -1.48 -15.76
N VAL A 145 -15.42 -2.51 -15.65
CA VAL A 145 -16.07 -3.12 -16.81
C VAL A 145 -17.25 -2.23 -17.15
N VAL A 146 -17.19 -1.54 -18.29
CA VAL A 146 -18.29 -0.74 -18.83
C VAL A 146 -18.99 -1.58 -19.87
N SER A 147 -20.16 -2.13 -19.54
CA SER A 147 -21.05 -2.76 -20.52
C SER A 147 -21.92 -1.67 -21.15
N PHE A 148 -21.79 -1.48 -22.46
CA PHE A 148 -22.70 -0.63 -23.24
C PHE A 148 -23.84 -1.50 -23.76
N ASP A 149 -25.00 -1.46 -23.10
CA ASP A 149 -26.24 -1.96 -23.68
C ASP A 149 -26.94 -0.82 -24.43
N GLN A 150 -27.17 -1.04 -25.72
CA GLN A 150 -27.85 -0.10 -26.60
C GLN A 150 -29.33 -0.04 -26.21
N GLY A 151 -29.74 1.04 -25.53
CA GLY A 151 -31.14 1.47 -25.49
C GLY A 151 -31.96 1.15 -24.25
N ARG A 152 -31.50 1.50 -23.04
CA ARG A 152 -32.31 2.12 -21.96
C ARG A 152 -31.43 2.28 -20.73
N SER A 153 -31.26 3.53 -20.28
CA SER A 153 -30.48 3.85 -19.10
C SER A 153 -31.20 3.38 -17.83
N THR A 154 -30.81 2.22 -17.31
CA THR A 154 -31.04 1.83 -15.92
C THR A 154 -29.78 1.17 -15.38
N MET A 155 -29.12 1.82 -14.41
CA MET A 155 -28.02 1.21 -13.68
C MET A 155 -28.55 0.03 -12.85
N LYS A 156 -28.15 -1.19 -13.20
CA LYS A 156 -28.25 -2.36 -12.33
C LYS A 156 -26.87 -2.75 -11.84
N CYS A 157 -26.64 -2.57 -10.55
CA CYS A 157 -25.53 -3.20 -9.84
C CYS A 157 -25.95 -4.64 -9.53
N GLU A 158 -25.43 -5.61 -10.28
CA GLU A 158 -25.62 -7.03 -9.99
C GLU A 158 -24.23 -7.65 -9.72
N ARG A 159 -23.96 -7.95 -8.44
CA ARG A 159 -22.79 -8.73 -8.03
C ARG A 159 -23.18 -10.20 -8.05
N ARG A 160 -22.57 -10.98 -8.95
CA ARG A 160 -22.57 -12.44 -8.87
C ARG A 160 -21.55 -12.90 -7.84
N SER A 161 -22.02 -13.68 -6.89
CA SER A 161 -21.18 -14.49 -6.00
C SER A 161 -20.90 -15.83 -6.71
N SER A 162 -19.64 -16.16 -6.91
CA SER A 162 -19.17 -17.53 -7.17
C SER A 162 -17.80 -17.68 -6.53
#